data_AF-A0A7Y9FQ49-F1
#
_entry.id   AF-A0A7Y9FQ49-F1
#
_cell.length_a   1.000
_cell.length_b   1.000
_cell.length_c   1.000
_cell.angle_alpha   90.00
_cell.angle_beta   90.00
_cell.angle_gamma   90.00
#
_symmetry.space_group_name_H-M   'P 1'
#
loop_
_entity.id
_entity.type
_entity.pdbx_description
1 polymer ?
#
loop_
_entity_poly.entity_id
_entity_poly.type
_entity_poly.pdbx_seq_one_letter_code
_entity_poly.pdbx_strand_id
1 'polypeptide(L)'
;MISVDFATGQVSGQLGLGGQNFFKSVVGGIGGIPLDGSISGNAVMSSFTNASLSTSGRVSGQFRLLFVGPNADELVLTFVANDGTQAAVGAAIGLRDPYLT
;
A
#
# COMPACT_ATOMS: atom_id res chain seq x y z
N MET A 1 3.51 8.70 -0.67
CA MET A 1 3.83 8.70 -2.12
C MET A 1 4.49 7.36 -2.42
N ILE A 2 4.17 6.76 -3.55
CA ILE A 2 4.75 5.48 -4.01
C ILE A 2 5.71 5.81 -5.15
N SER A 3 6.94 5.31 -5.04
CA SER A 3 8.00 5.46 -6.02
C SER A 3 8.26 4.11 -6.68
N VAL A 4 8.43 4.14 -8.00
CA VAL A 4 8.64 2.94 -8.82
C VAL A 4 9.86 3.18 -9.69
N ASP A 5 10.87 2.33 -9.52
CA ASP A 5 12.05 2.30 -10.38
C ASP A 5 11.94 1.07 -11.28
N PHE A 6 11.56 1.29 -12.54
CA PHE A 6 11.47 0.21 -13.54
C PHE A 6 12.83 -0.28 -14.02
N ALA A 7 13.92 0.48 -13.84
CA ALA A 7 15.26 0.05 -14.23
C ALA A 7 15.81 -0.98 -13.25
N THR A 8 15.59 -0.78 -11.95
CA THR A 8 15.99 -1.74 -10.90
C THR A 8 14.88 -2.71 -10.52
N GLY A 9 13.65 -2.49 -11.03
CA GLY A 9 12.49 -3.30 -10.71
C GLY A 9 12.07 -3.18 -9.24
N GLN A 10 12.26 -2.01 -8.62
CA GLN A 10 11.97 -1.79 -7.21
C GLN A 10 10.79 -0.83 -7.01
N VAL A 11 9.98 -1.11 -5.99
CA VAL A 11 8.92 -0.23 -5.51
C VAL A 11 9.20 0.08 -4.05
N SER A 12 9.09 1.36 -3.71
CA SER A 12 9.17 1.80 -2.32
C SER A 12 8.17 2.92 -2.06
N GLY A 13 7.78 3.11 -0.80
CA GLY A 13 6.99 4.26 -0.39
C GLY A 13 5.99 3.94 0.70
N GLN A 14 4.91 4.71 0.74
CA GLN A 14 3.86 4.54 1.74
C GLN A 14 2.50 4.92 1.18
N LEU A 15 1.50 4.06 1.45
CA LEU A 15 0.10 4.40 1.36
C LEU A 15 -0.30 5.17 2.62
N GLY A 16 -0.64 6.45 2.48
CA GLY A 16 -1.27 7.21 3.56
C GLY A 16 -2.71 6.76 3.75
N LEU A 17 -3.10 6.46 4.98
CA LEU A 17 -4.48 6.14 5.33
C LEU A 17 -5.13 7.37 5.95
N GLY A 18 -6.18 7.88 5.30
CA GLY A 18 -6.98 9.00 5.80
C GLY A 18 -8.39 8.52 6.16
N GLY A 19 -8.85 8.83 7.37
CA GLY A 19 -10.25 8.62 7.79
C GLY A 19 -10.57 7.22 8.35
N GLN A 20 -11.81 7.06 8.83
CA GLN A 20 -12.29 5.83 9.48
C GLN A 20 -12.26 4.64 8.51
N ASN A 21 -11.64 3.53 8.92
CA ASN A 21 -11.66 2.27 8.18
C ASN A 21 -13.04 1.61 8.28
N PHE A 22 -13.49 0.97 7.20
CA PHE A 22 -14.84 0.40 7.02
C PHE A 22 -15.20 -0.76 7.96
N PHE A 23 -14.23 -1.30 8.73
CA PHE A 23 -14.44 -2.43 9.62
C PHE A 23 -14.13 -2.06 11.07
N LYS A 24 -15.21 -1.82 11.83
CA LYS A 24 -15.25 -1.49 13.26
C LYS A 24 -14.76 -0.06 13.56
N SER A 25 -15.31 0.57 14.60
CA SER A 25 -15.01 1.93 15.11
C SER A 25 -13.53 2.18 15.50
N VAL A 26 -12.58 1.79 14.66
CA VAL A 26 -11.20 2.22 14.73
C VAL A 26 -11.20 3.62 14.13
N VAL A 27 -11.16 4.62 15.00
CA VAL A 27 -10.81 5.99 14.62
C VAL A 27 -9.52 5.88 13.84
N GLY A 28 -9.59 6.10 12.52
CA GLY A 28 -8.47 6.00 11.62
C GLY A 28 -7.37 6.92 12.11
N GLY A 29 -6.33 6.34 12.68
CA GLY A 29 -5.12 7.08 12.98
C GLY A 29 -4.58 7.67 11.67
N ILE A 30 -3.95 8.84 11.76
CA ILE A 30 -3.14 9.39 10.68
C ILE A 30 -1.95 8.45 10.55
N GLY A 31 -2.06 7.47 9.67
CA GLY A 31 -1.14 6.35 9.60
C GLY A 31 -0.85 5.96 8.17
N GLY A 32 -0.14 4.86 7.99
CA GLY A 32 0.14 4.38 6.66
C GLY A 32 0.74 3.00 6.61
N ILE A 33 0.70 2.45 5.42
CA ILE A 33 1.23 1.13 5.10
C ILE A 33 2.53 1.36 4.34
N PRO A 34 3.70 1.02 4.93
CA PRO A 34 4.95 1.06 4.19
C PRO A 34 4.92 -0.01 3.11
N LEU A 35 5.42 0.33 1.93
CA LEU A 35 5.45 -0.53 0.76
C LEU A 35 6.90 -0.63 0.33
N ASP A 36 7.40 -1.85 0.22
CA ASP A 36 8.72 -2.16 -0.30
C ASP A 36 8.65 -3.53 -0.99
N GLY A 37 9.23 -3.64 -2.18
CA GLY A 37 9.32 -4.91 -2.86
C GLY A 37 9.75 -4.81 -4.32
N SER A 38 10.11 -5.97 -4.88
CA SER A 38 10.53 -6.11 -6.26
C SER A 38 9.36 -6.39 -7.21
N ILE A 39 9.41 -5.80 -8.40
CA ILE A 39 8.49 -6.04 -9.50
C ILE A 39 8.73 -7.44 -10.08
N SER A 40 7.64 -8.19 -10.25
CA SER A 40 7.59 -9.47 -10.96
C SER A 40 6.45 -9.42 -11.98
N GLY A 41 6.80 -9.41 -13.26
CA GLY A 41 5.84 -9.16 -14.34
C GLY A 41 5.27 -7.75 -14.22
N ASN A 42 3.94 -7.63 -14.10
CA ASN A 42 3.24 -6.35 -13.92
C ASN A 42 2.78 -6.12 -12.48
N ALA A 43 3.36 -6.81 -11.48
CA ALA A 43 2.92 -6.69 -10.10
C ALA A 43 4.08 -6.70 -9.09
N VAL A 44 3.78 -6.23 -7.88
CA VAL A 44 4.58 -6.46 -6.67
C VAL A 44 3.71 -7.19 -5.67
N MET A 45 4.23 -8.25 -5.07
CA MET A 45 3.61 -8.94 -3.96
C MET A 45 4.64 -9.05 -2.84
N SER A 46 4.37 -8.38 -1.72
CA SER A 46 5.31 -8.32 -0.61
C SER A 46 4.58 -8.21 0.72
N SER A 47 5.32 -8.41 1.80
CA SER A 47 4.83 -8.17 3.16
C SER A 47 5.22 -6.77 3.61
N PHE A 48 4.47 -6.25 4.56
CA PHE A 48 4.86 -5.06 5.31
C PHE A 48 4.82 -5.37 6.80
N THR A 49 5.67 -4.67 7.53
CA THR A 49 5.62 -4.59 8.98
C THR A 49 5.36 -3.15 9.36
N ASN A 50 4.97 -2.91 10.61
CA ASN A 50 4.88 -1.56 11.15
C ASN A 50 3.83 -0.62 10.53
N ALA A 51 2.78 -1.14 9.88
CA ALA A 51 1.68 -0.32 9.42
C ALA A 51 0.95 0.31 10.61
N SER A 52 0.74 1.62 10.55
CA SER A 52 -0.04 2.34 11.55
C SER A 52 -1.50 2.37 11.10
N LEU A 53 -2.31 1.47 11.66
CA LEU A 53 -3.76 1.41 11.43
C LEU A 53 -4.55 2.03 12.59
N SER A 54 -3.89 2.26 13.72
CA SER A 54 -4.43 2.90 14.92
C SER A 54 -3.34 3.68 15.66
N THR A 55 -3.74 4.47 16.65
CA THR A 55 -2.84 5.29 17.49
C THR A 55 -1.86 4.48 18.33
N SER A 56 -2.14 3.20 18.55
CA SER A 56 -1.50 2.42 19.63
C SER A 56 -0.87 1.10 19.15
N GLY A 57 -1.09 0.72 17.89
CA GLY A 57 -0.69 -0.60 17.37
C GLY A 57 -0.03 -0.52 16.00
N ARG A 58 1.07 -1.26 15.86
CA ARG A 58 1.73 -1.54 14.58
C ARG A 58 1.27 -2.91 14.08
N VAL A 59 0.72 -2.94 12.88
CA VAL A 59 0.15 -4.14 12.28
C VAL A 59 1.03 -4.60 11.11
N SER A 60 1.19 -5.91 10.97
CA SER A 60 1.88 -6.52 9.84
C SER A 60 0.86 -7.09 8.85
N GLY A 61 1.29 -7.26 7.61
CA GLY A 61 0.39 -7.72 6.57
C GLY A 61 1.08 -7.99 5.26
N GLN A 62 0.25 -8.11 4.23
CA GLN A 62 0.67 -8.31 2.85
C GLN A 62 -0.02 -7.29 1.96
N PHE A 63 0.67 -6.91 0.90
CA PHE A 63 0.10 -6.09 -0.15
C PHE A 63 0.36 -6.71 -1.52
N ARG A 64 -0.53 -6.37 -2.46
CA ARG A 64 -0.33 -6.55 -3.88
C ARG A 64 -0.52 -5.22 -4.57
N LEU A 65 0.45 -4.86 -5.39
CA LEU A 65 0.42 -3.71 -6.26
C LEU A 65 0.45 -4.19 -7.71
N LEU A 66 -0.48 -3.72 -8.53
CA LEU A 66 -0.64 -4.12 -9.92
C LEU A 66 -0.51 -2.89 -10.81
N PHE A 67 0.38 -2.97 -11.79
CA PHE A 67 0.53 -2.00 -12.85
C PHE A 67 -0.45 -2.31 -13.99
N VAL A 68 -1.26 -1.32 -14.35
CA VAL A 68 -2.36 -1.45 -15.31
C VAL A 68 -2.10 -0.58 -16.54
N GLY A 69 -2.48 -1.11 -17.70
CA GLY A 69 -2.28 -0.46 -18.99
C GLY A 69 -0.90 -0.72 -19.60
N PRO A 70 -0.71 -0.44 -20.91
CA PRO A 70 0.53 -0.74 -21.63
C PRO A 70 1.74 0.05 -21.11
N ASN A 71 1.51 1.20 -20.46
CA ASN A 71 2.55 2.09 -19.95
C ASN A 71 2.61 2.14 -18.41
N ALA A 72 1.85 1.29 -17.71
CA ALA A 72 1.74 1.33 -16.25
C ALA A 72 1.31 2.70 -15.69
N ASP A 73 0.39 3.40 -16.37
CA ASP A 73 -0.10 4.72 -15.94
C ASP A 73 -1.10 4.64 -14.78
N GLU A 74 -1.64 3.46 -14.51
CA GLU A 74 -2.53 3.19 -13.37
C GLU A 74 -1.92 2.11 -12.46
N LEU A 75 -2.15 2.26 -11.17
CA LEU A 75 -1.67 1.38 -10.13
C LEU A 75 -2.83 0.97 -9.21
N VAL A 76 -3.06 -0.33 -9.08
CA VAL A 76 -4.05 -0.88 -8.15
C VAL A 76 -3.33 -1.52 -6.98
N LEU A 77 -3.57 -1.00 -5.79
CA LEU A 77 -3.04 -1.54 -4.54
C LEU A 77 -4.15 -2.24 -3.77
N THR A 78 -3.88 -3.44 -3.29
CA THR A 78 -4.72 -4.15 -2.32
C THR A 78 -3.85 -4.56 -1.15
N PHE A 79 -4.41 -4.55 0.05
CA PHE A 79 -3.69 -4.99 1.25
C PHE A 79 -4.59 -5.74 2.21
N VAL A 80 -3.96 -6.60 3.00
CA VAL A 80 -4.55 -7.26 4.15
C VAL A 80 -3.56 -7.15 5.31
N ALA A 81 -4.03 -6.73 6.47
CA ALA A 81 -3.25 -6.59 7.69
C ALA A 81 -3.94 -7.34 8.83
N ASN A 82 -3.16 -8.04 9.65
CA ASN A 82 -3.68 -8.73 10.83
C ASN A 82 -2.58 -8.90 11.89
N ASP A 83 -2.84 -8.52 13.14
CA ASP A 83 -1.93 -8.73 14.28
C ASP A 83 -2.51 -9.70 15.34
N GLY A 84 -3.64 -10.36 15.04
CA GLY A 84 -4.41 -11.22 15.94
C GLY A 84 -5.49 -10.47 16.74
N THR A 85 -5.38 -9.15 16.86
CA THR A 85 -6.33 -8.29 17.60
C THR A 85 -7.04 -7.27 16.71
N GLN A 86 -6.36 -6.84 15.65
CA GLN A 86 -6.80 -5.88 14.65
C GLN A 86 -6.66 -6.53 13.27
N ALA A 87 -7.65 -6.32 12.42
CA ALA A 87 -7.61 -6.74 11.03
C ALA A 87 -8.07 -5.59 10.15
N ALA A 88 -7.42 -5.43 8.99
CA ALA A 88 -7.84 -4.48 7.97
C ALA A 88 -7.66 -5.08 6.59
N VAL A 89 -8.59 -4.74 5.70
CA VAL A 89 -8.51 -5.03 4.28
C VAL A 89 -8.86 -3.75 3.55
N GLY A 90 -8.11 -3.43 2.51
CA GLY A 90 -8.37 -2.23 1.73
C GLY A 90 -7.81 -2.32 0.33
N ALA A 91 -8.28 -1.38 -0.48
CA ALA A 91 -7.81 -1.17 -1.84
C ALA A 91 -7.64 0.33 -2.09
N ALA A 92 -6.69 0.67 -2.95
CA ALA A 92 -6.46 2.02 -3.43
C ALA A 92 -6.11 1.97 -4.91
N ILE A 93 -6.50 3.02 -5.64
CA ILE A 93 -6.10 3.22 -7.04
C ILE A 93 -5.26 4.49 -7.08
N GLY A 94 -4.11 4.42 -7.74
CA GLY A 94 -3.22 5.53 -8.00
C GLY A 94 -3.06 5.72 -9.51
N LEU A 95 -2.85 6.97 -9.91
CA LEU A 95 -2.47 7.33 -11.27
C LEU A 95 -1.03 7.84 -11.24
N ARG A 96 -0.28 7.54 -12.30
CA ARG A 96 1.04 8.14 -12.51
C ARG A 96 0.86 9.66 -12.57
N ASP A 97 1.66 10.38 -11.79
CA ASP A 97 1.75 11.83 -11.91
C ASP A 97 2.44 12.17 -13.24
N PRO A 98 1.76 12.81 -14.20
CA PRO A 98 2.35 13.11 -15.51
C PRO A 98 3.38 14.25 -15.43
N TYR A 99 3.49 14.94 -14.29
CA TYR A 99 4.38 16.08 -14.08
C TYR A 99 5.60 15.74 -13.22
N LEU A 100 5.67 14.54 -12.64
CA LEU A 100 6.87 14.03 -11.99
C LEU A 100 7.86 13.58 -13.09
N THR A 101 8.87 14.43 -13.34
CA THR A 101 10.01 14.17 -14.24
C THR A 101 11.05 13.26 -13.62
#